data_AF-A0A3R9U567-F1
#
_entry.id   AF-A0A3R9U567-F1
#
_cell.length_a   1.000
_cell.length_b   1.000
_cell.length_c   1.000
_cell.angle_alpha   90.00
_cell.angle_beta   90.00
_cell.angle_gamma   90.00
#
_symmetry.space_group_name_H-M   'P 1'
#
loop_
_entity.id
_entity.type
_entity.pdbx_description
1 polymer ?
#
loop_
_entity_poly.entity_id
_entity_poly.type
_entity_poly.pdbx_seq_one_letter_code
_entity_poly.pdbx_strand_id
1 'polypeptide(L)'
;MSELFDAVDALVASRSPLPPAAERKRLRQAHGLTLEEVASALKVRRATVSAWESLKKPTEPRGPEREAYARLLNKLAELYPAPAPPAQVPSAPAPA
;
A
#
# COMPACT_ATOMS: atom_id res chain seq x y z
N MET A 1 6.32 -12.61 -21.51
CA MET A 1 6.38 -13.13 -20.12
C MET A 1 5.81 -12.14 -19.11
N SER A 2 6.00 -10.83 -19.28
CA SER A 2 5.58 -9.81 -18.31
C SER A 2 4.05 -9.61 -18.18
N GLU A 3 3.27 -9.81 -19.26
CA GLU A 3 1.80 -9.64 -19.23
C GLU A 3 1.07 -10.65 -18.33
N LEU A 4 1.61 -11.87 -18.17
CA LEU A 4 1.00 -12.88 -17.30
C LEU A 4 1.17 -12.50 -15.82
N PHE A 5 2.34 -11.98 -15.46
CA PHE A 5 2.61 -11.44 -14.12
C PHE A 5 1.83 -10.15 -13.86
N ASP A 6 1.59 -9.35 -14.91
CA ASP A 6 0.69 -8.21 -14.81
C ASP A 6 -0.75 -8.67 -14.53
N ALA A 7 -1.29 -9.63 -15.29
CA ALA A 7 -2.64 -10.15 -15.06
C ALA A 7 -2.85 -10.80 -13.68
N VAL A 8 -1.86 -11.54 -13.16
CA VAL A 8 -1.93 -12.19 -11.83
C VAL A 8 -1.98 -11.15 -10.72
N ASP A 9 -1.16 -10.11 -10.80
CA ASP A 9 -1.08 -9.11 -9.74
C ASP A 9 -2.20 -8.05 -9.86
N ALA A 10 -2.72 -7.80 -11.06
CA ALA A 10 -4.02 -7.17 -11.28
C ALA A 10 -5.16 -7.91 -10.54
N LEU A 11 -5.20 -9.24 -10.68
CA LEU A 11 -6.18 -10.09 -9.98
C LEU A 11 -6.01 -10.03 -8.45
N VAL A 12 -4.77 -10.01 -7.94
CA VAL A 12 -4.49 -9.86 -6.51
C VAL A 12 -4.87 -8.48 -6.01
N ALA A 13 -4.52 -7.39 -6.72
CA ALA A 13 -4.83 -6.01 -6.34
C ALA A 13 -6.33 -5.71 -6.34
N SER A 14 -7.09 -6.31 -7.24
CA SER A 14 -8.55 -6.23 -7.28
C SER A 14 -9.21 -6.85 -6.03
N ARG A 15 -8.60 -7.91 -5.48
CA ARG A 15 -9.12 -8.64 -4.31
C ARG A 15 -8.47 -8.24 -2.97
N SER A 16 -7.34 -7.55 -3.01
CA SER A 16 -6.60 -7.17 -1.81
C SER A 16 -7.07 -5.82 -1.27
N PRO A 17 -7.41 -5.71 0.03
CA PRO A 17 -7.74 -4.45 0.65
C PRO A 17 -6.50 -3.55 0.64
N LEU A 18 -6.63 -2.34 0.13
CA LEU A 18 -5.54 -1.38 0.17
C LEU A 18 -5.18 -1.07 1.64
N PRO A 19 -3.89 -0.98 1.99
CA PRO A 19 -3.50 -0.62 3.34
C PRO A 19 -4.06 0.77 3.72
N PRO A 20 -4.25 1.05 5.02
CA PRO A 20 -4.80 2.32 5.47
C PRO A 20 -3.91 3.48 5.02
N ALA A 21 -4.51 4.66 4.78
CA ALA A 21 -3.79 5.81 4.20
C ALA A 21 -2.56 6.26 5.03
N ALA A 22 -2.56 6.02 6.35
CA ALA A 22 -1.39 6.26 7.20
C ALA A 22 -0.21 5.36 6.83
N GLU A 23 -0.47 4.07 6.57
CA GLU A 23 0.55 3.10 6.21
C GLU A 23 1.09 3.39 4.80
N ARG A 24 0.23 3.84 3.88
CA ARG A 24 0.66 4.29 2.54
C ARG A 24 1.72 5.39 2.62
N LYS A 25 1.40 6.44 3.37
CA LYS A 25 2.31 7.57 3.61
C LYS A 25 3.60 7.13 4.29
N ARG A 26 3.51 6.22 5.26
CA ARG A 26 4.67 5.68 5.97
C ARG A 26 5.59 4.90 5.02
N LEU A 27 5.05 3.98 4.22
CA LEU A 27 5.81 3.20 3.25
C LEU A 27 6.52 4.09 2.24
N ARG A 28 5.81 5.11 1.73
CA ARG A 28 6.39 6.12 0.83
C ARG A 28 7.55 6.85 1.50
N GLN A 29 7.36 7.34 2.73
CA GLN A 29 8.39 8.08 3.46
C GLN A 29 9.58 7.20 3.87
N ALA A 30 9.34 5.94 4.24
CA ALA A 30 10.38 4.99 4.61
C ALA A 30 11.34 4.71 3.46
N HIS A 31 10.81 4.71 2.23
CA HIS A 31 11.62 4.59 1.02
C HIS A 31 12.20 5.92 0.50
N GLY A 32 11.84 7.06 1.11
CA GLY A 32 12.29 8.38 0.68
C GLY A 32 11.60 8.91 -0.59
N LEU A 33 10.51 8.29 -1.04
CA LEU A 33 9.79 8.71 -2.23
C LEU A 33 8.99 9.99 -1.98
N THR A 34 8.98 10.90 -2.95
CA THR A 34 8.10 12.07 -2.95
C THR A 34 6.74 11.75 -3.60
N LEU A 35 5.73 12.59 -3.32
CA LEU A 35 4.43 12.49 -3.99
C LEU A 35 4.53 12.65 -5.51
N GLU A 36 5.52 13.43 -5.99
CA GLU A 36 5.72 13.68 -7.41
C GLU A 36 6.34 12.49 -8.13
N GLU A 37 7.27 11.79 -7.50
CA GLU A 37 7.86 10.57 -8.06
C GLU A 37 6.82 9.46 -8.19
N VAL A 38 6.01 9.26 -7.14
CA VAL A 38 4.90 8.30 -7.18
C VAL A 38 3.88 8.69 -8.24
N ALA A 39 3.52 9.98 -8.31
CA ALA A 39 2.59 10.48 -9.32
C ALA A 39 3.12 10.27 -10.75
N SER A 40 4.41 10.53 -10.97
CA SER A 40 5.07 10.37 -12.26
C SER A 40 5.14 8.90 -12.69
N ALA A 41 5.48 8.01 -11.76
CA ALA A 41 5.51 6.56 -12.01
C ALA A 41 4.12 6.01 -12.38
N LEU A 42 3.08 6.50 -11.72
CA LEU A 42 1.69 6.09 -11.95
C LEU A 42 0.98 6.90 -13.04
N LYS A 43 1.67 7.88 -13.65
CA LYS A 43 1.12 8.83 -14.64
C LYS A 43 -0.15 9.55 -14.17
N VAL A 44 -0.25 9.83 -12.88
CA VAL A 44 -1.35 10.60 -12.27
C VAL A 44 -0.88 11.96 -11.79
N ARG A 45 -1.80 12.80 -11.31
CA ARG A 45 -1.45 14.09 -10.71
C ARG A 45 -0.95 13.90 -9.27
N ARG A 46 0.01 14.72 -8.85
CA ARG A 46 0.48 14.81 -7.45
C ARG A 46 -0.67 14.97 -6.45
N ALA A 47 -1.67 15.79 -6.81
CA ALA A 47 -2.87 16.01 -6.01
C ALA A 47 -3.71 14.73 -5.83
N THR A 48 -3.74 13.85 -6.83
CA THR A 48 -4.44 12.57 -6.78
C THR A 48 -3.78 11.62 -5.78
N VAL A 49 -2.45 11.49 -5.84
CA VAL A 49 -1.68 10.70 -4.86
C VAL A 49 -1.85 11.27 -3.45
N SER A 50 -1.81 12.60 -3.32
CA SER A 50 -2.08 13.27 -2.04
C SER A 50 -3.49 12.96 -1.50
N ALA A 51 -4.50 12.83 -2.36
CA ALA A 51 -5.85 12.47 -1.96
C ALA A 51 -5.96 10.99 -1.53
N TRP A 52 -5.19 10.09 -2.15
CA TRP A 52 -5.12 8.68 -1.76
C TRP A 52 -4.40 8.45 -0.42
N GLU A 53 -3.41 9.29 -0.10
CA GLU A 53 -2.67 9.26 1.18
C GLU A 53 -3.30 10.16 2.27
N SER A 54 -4.40 10.85 1.95
CA SER A 54 -5.08 11.74 2.90
C SER A 54 -5.97 10.96 3.85
N LEU A 55 -5.64 11.00 5.14
CA LEU A 55 -6.45 10.41 6.23
C LEU A 55 -7.82 11.08 6.42
N LYS A 56 -7.96 12.36 6.02
CA LYS A 56 -9.20 13.14 6.23
C LYS A 56 -10.30 12.85 5.21
N LYS A 57 -9.95 12.47 3.97
CA LYS A 57 -10.86 12.11 2.88
C LYS A 57 -10.16 11.09 1.99
N PRO A 58 -10.15 9.80 2.36
CA PRO A 58 -9.50 8.78 1.57
C PRO A 58 -10.30 8.58 0.28
N THR A 59 -9.78 9.11 -0.82
CA THR A 59 -10.29 8.77 -2.15
C THR A 59 -9.67 7.43 -2.53
N GLU A 60 -10.50 6.43 -2.81
CA GLU A 60 -9.98 5.17 -3.35
C GLU A 60 -9.64 5.34 -4.84
N PRO A 61 -8.40 5.00 -5.25
CA PRO A 61 -8.09 4.88 -6.66
C PRO A 61 -9.01 3.83 -7.30
N ARG A 62 -9.45 4.10 -8.53
CA ARG A 62 -10.30 3.20 -9.32
C ARG A 62 -9.55 2.75 -10.57
N GLY A 63 -9.84 1.54 -11.02
CA GLY A 63 -9.29 1.01 -12.27
C GLY A 63 -7.77 0.75 -12.21
N PRO A 64 -7.05 0.91 -13.34
CA PRO A 64 -5.66 0.48 -13.48
C PRO A 64 -4.69 1.24 -12.55
N GLU A 65 -4.98 2.48 -12.18
CA GLU A 65 -4.12 3.22 -11.25
C GLU A 65 -4.15 2.65 -9.83
N ARG A 66 -5.27 2.04 -9.41
CA ARG A 66 -5.36 1.32 -8.13
C ARG A 66 -4.38 0.16 -8.11
N GLU A 67 -4.33 -0.58 -9.20
CA GLU A 67 -3.55 -1.80 -9.33
C GLU A 67 -2.06 -1.47 -9.31
N ALA A 68 -1.64 -0.48 -10.10
CA ALA A 68 -0.26 0.01 -10.10
C ALA A 68 0.16 0.58 -8.73
N TYR A 69 -0.73 1.29 -8.04
CA TYR A 69 -0.45 1.81 -6.71
C TYR A 69 -0.39 0.71 -5.64
N ALA A 70 -1.28 -0.29 -5.71
CA ALA A 70 -1.26 -1.45 -4.83
C ALA A 70 0.05 -2.23 -4.97
N ARG A 71 0.55 -2.41 -6.20
CA ARG A 71 1.86 -3.02 -6.47
C ARG A 71 3.01 -2.29 -5.81
N LEU A 72 3.04 -0.97 -6.01
CA LEU A 72 4.06 -0.12 -5.41
C LEU A 72 4.06 -0.31 -3.88
N LEU A 73 2.89 -0.24 -3.26
CA LEU A 73 2.75 -0.41 -1.82
C LEU A 73 3.13 -1.82 -1.35
N ASN A 74 2.79 -2.86 -2.11
CA ASN A 74 3.16 -4.24 -1.78
C ASN A 74 4.69 -4.42 -1.79
N LYS A 75 5.37 -3.94 -2.84
CA LYS A 75 6.84 -3.96 -2.92
C LYS A 75 7.49 -3.16 -1.80
N LEU A 76 6.94 -1.99 -1.47
CA LEU A 76 7.42 -1.20 -0.34
C LEU A 76 7.18 -1.92 0.99
N ALA A 77 6.07 -2.62 1.16
CA ALA A 77 5.77 -3.38 2.38
C ALA A 77 6.68 -4.61 2.54
N GLU A 78 7.12 -5.24 1.45
CA GLU A 78 8.15 -6.29 1.48
C GLU A 78 9.50 -5.74 1.99
N LEU A 79 9.86 -4.51 1.60
CA LEU A 79 11.11 -3.85 2.02
C LEU A 79 11.03 -3.24 3.43
N TYR A 80 9.86 -2.72 3.79
CA TYR A 80 9.57 -2.09 5.07
C TYR A 80 8.36 -2.78 5.71
N PRO A 81 8.52 -4.01 6.21
CA PRO A 81 7.44 -4.69 6.91
C PRO A 81 6.98 -3.82 8.08
N ALA A 82 5.68 -3.57 8.15
CA ALA A 82 5.11 -2.95 9.34
C ALA A 82 5.46 -3.85 10.54
N PRO A 83 5.85 -3.29 11.71
CA PRO A 83 5.84 -4.07 12.93
C PRO A 83 4.43 -4.62 13.02
N ALA A 84 4.32 -5.95 13.02
CA ALA A 84 3.04 -6.61 13.18
C ALA A 84 2.31 -5.91 14.33
N PRO A 85 1.02 -5.56 14.20
CA PRO A 85 0.26 -5.16 15.38
C PRO A 85 0.57 -6.23 16.42
N PRO A 86 1.05 -5.85 17.63
CA PRO A 86 1.64 -6.80 18.56
C PRO A 86 0.70 -7.98 18.60
N ALA A 87 1.17 -9.12 18.09
CA ALA A 87 0.42 -10.36 18.20
C ALA A 87 0.02 -10.38 19.66
N GLN A 88 -1.28 -10.31 19.93
CA GLN A 88 -1.79 -10.50 21.27
C GLN A 88 -1.30 -11.90 21.62
N VAL A 89 -0.14 -11.96 22.29
CA VAL A 89 0.39 -13.18 22.85
C VAL A 89 -0.77 -13.66 23.73
N PRO A 90 -1.41 -14.80 23.40
CA PRO A 90 -2.44 -15.30 24.27
C PRO A 90 -1.73 -15.53 25.59
N SER A 91 -2.09 -14.71 26.59
CA SER A 91 -1.66 -14.91 27.97
C SER A 91 -2.36 -16.20 28.41
N ALA A 92 -1.70 -17.33 28.17
CA ALA A 92 -2.06 -18.63 28.69
C ALA A 92 -1.27 -18.88 30.00
N PRO A 93 -1.86 -19.62 30.94
CA PRO A 93 -2.00 -19.21 32.33
C PRO A 93 -0.80 -19.59 33.20
N ALA A 94 -0.59 -18.83 34.27
CA ALA A 94 0.36 -19.18 35.33
C ALA A 94 -0.11 -20.47 36.05
N PRO A 95 0.77 -21.46 36.27
CA PRO A 95 0.43 -22.63 37.07
C PRO A 95 0.42 -22.26 38.57
N ALA A 96 -0.47 -22.92 39.30
CA ALA A 96 -0.62 -22.85 40.76
C ALA A 96 0.42 -23.69 41.50
#